data_AF-A0A258PB91-F1
#
_entry.id   AF-A0A258PB91-F1
#
_cell.length_a   1.000
_cell.length_b   1.000
_cell.length_c   1.000
_cell.angle_alpha   90.00
_cell.angle_beta   90.00
_cell.angle_gamma   90.00
#
_symmetry.space_group_name_H-M   'P 1'
#
loop_
_entity.id
_entity.type
_entity.pdbx_description
1 polymer ?
#
loop_
_entity_poly.entity_id
_entity_poly.type
_entity_poly.pdbx_seq_one_letter_code
_entity_poly.pdbx_strand_id
1 'polypeptide(L)'
;MPSPCQGVIDPYEEDDQQVIPDNAPDMTYVDPPSPAYYEDRLFDISNATLNRDDSLVPYARVRQAFRAAGKDLRTADYLMKAPKGEAVSNYYSLGVLDNYKALLERADVCLKAFIIFEPPVVDPRLYKALPELTAAFETVYVHNTIGDGYSLKGVDLSKLRQLYWPQPRDEVILQCWERSERLDRIVVINGNHIPRKVPHELYSKRIEAMAALAPLGVVDLYGRGWAKWWSRASMWLPYWRNRKTLMSIYKGACDSKYEVLSQYKFSLCFENMAMKGYVTEKIFDCLYSGTIPLYLGAPDIAALVPSNTYVDCRAFKSWSEAYDAMMKITPAEIMKMRNAGRNFIRSEDGLKFYDSLNHVFFAD
;
A
#
# COMPACT_ATOMS: atom_id res chain seq x y z
N MET A 1 -17.74 -62.94 64.12
CA MET A 1 -16.78 -61.87 63.77
C MET A 1 -16.06 -62.29 62.50
N PRO A 2 -15.68 -61.42 61.54
CA PRO A 2 -15.79 -59.95 61.41
C PRO A 2 -16.61 -59.53 60.15
N SER A 3 -17.25 -58.36 60.16
CA SER A 3 -16.85 -57.06 59.56
C SER A 3 -17.22 -56.88 58.08
N PRO A 4 -18.03 -55.85 57.73
CA PRO A 4 -18.27 -55.37 56.37
C PRO A 4 -17.28 -54.25 56.00
N CYS A 5 -17.51 -53.65 54.82
CA CYS A 5 -16.85 -52.49 54.20
C CYS A 5 -15.69 -52.85 53.27
N GLN A 6 -15.49 -52.26 52.10
CA GLN A 6 -16.20 -51.31 51.23
C GLN A 6 -15.29 -51.23 49.98
N GLY A 7 -15.82 -50.88 48.82
CA GLY A 7 -14.99 -50.51 47.66
C GLY A 7 -15.43 -51.15 46.36
N VAL A 8 -16.46 -50.56 45.75
CA VAL A 8 -16.76 -50.72 44.32
C VAL A 8 -15.59 -50.11 43.55
N ILE A 9 -14.92 -50.92 42.73
CA ILE A 9 -13.93 -50.43 41.76
C ILE A 9 -14.74 -50.03 40.53
N ASP A 10 -14.84 -48.72 40.29
CA ASP A 10 -15.23 -48.15 39.00
C ASP A 10 -14.04 -48.29 38.04
N PRO A 11 -14.17 -48.95 36.87
CA PRO A 11 -13.05 -49.16 35.96
C PRO A 11 -12.87 -48.05 34.91
N TYR A 12 -13.40 -46.84 35.11
CA TYR A 12 -13.21 -45.74 34.15
C TYR A 12 -12.80 -44.41 34.80
N GLU A 13 -11.55 -44.32 35.25
CA GLU A 13 -10.84 -43.04 35.32
C GLU A 13 -9.44 -43.15 34.69
N GLU A 14 -9.16 -42.15 33.86
CA GLU A 14 -7.89 -41.68 33.31
C GLU A 14 -7.37 -42.18 31.94
N ASP A 15 -6.79 -41.18 31.27
CA ASP A 15 -6.12 -41.07 29.97
C ASP A 15 -7.00 -41.13 28.70
N ASP A 16 -7.02 -40.13 27.81
CA ASP A 16 -6.02 -39.10 27.55
C ASP A 16 -6.74 -37.89 26.91
N GLN A 17 -6.71 -36.75 27.60
CA GLN A 17 -7.14 -35.48 27.02
C GLN A 17 -6.22 -35.17 25.85
N GLN A 18 -6.78 -34.89 24.68
CA GLN A 18 -6.04 -34.27 23.59
C GLN A 18 -5.33 -33.02 24.11
N VAL A 19 -4.01 -33.13 24.31
CA VAL A 19 -3.14 -32.00 24.63
C VAL A 19 -3.16 -31.06 23.44
N ILE A 20 -3.94 -29.99 23.54
CA ILE A 20 -3.79 -28.81 22.70
C ILE A 20 -2.42 -28.20 23.07
N PRO A 21 -1.51 -27.92 22.10
CA PRO A 21 -0.27 -27.24 22.44
C PRO A 21 -0.58 -25.83 22.94
N ASP A 22 -0.37 -25.61 24.22
CA ASP A 22 -0.66 -24.40 24.98
C ASP A 22 0.44 -23.34 24.79
N ASN A 23 0.64 -22.90 23.54
CA ASN A 23 1.54 -21.78 23.21
C ASN A 23 1.06 -21.04 21.95
N ALA A 24 -0.23 -20.73 21.90
CA ALA A 24 -0.68 -19.67 21.01
C ALA A 24 -0.19 -18.33 21.60
N PRO A 25 0.49 -17.47 20.83
CA PRO A 25 0.93 -16.18 21.34
C PRO A 25 -0.27 -15.33 21.77
N ASP A 26 -0.25 -14.88 23.02
CA ASP A 26 -1.34 -14.11 23.63
C ASP A 26 -1.47 -12.70 23.04
N MET A 27 -0.39 -12.18 22.43
CA MET A 27 -0.31 -10.79 21.99
C MET A 27 0.31 -10.65 20.60
N THR A 28 -0.29 -9.80 19.76
CA THR A 28 0.26 -9.43 18.45
C THR A 28 0.66 -7.96 18.42
N TYR A 29 1.84 -7.71 17.90
CA TYR A 29 2.42 -6.38 17.76
C TYR A 29 2.78 -6.06 16.32
N VAL A 30 2.48 -4.84 15.90
CA VAL A 30 2.87 -4.29 14.60
C VAL A 30 3.79 -3.10 14.79
N ASP A 31 4.94 -3.11 14.12
CA ASP A 31 5.93 -2.04 14.12
C ASP A 31 5.69 -1.08 12.95
N PRO A 32 5.07 0.10 13.20
CA PRO A 32 4.75 1.05 12.15
C PRO A 32 5.99 1.74 11.57
N PRO A 33 5.88 2.34 10.36
CA PRO A 33 7.02 2.93 9.66
C PRO A 33 7.61 4.19 10.33
N SER A 34 7.01 4.68 11.41
CA SER A 34 7.48 5.86 12.15
C SER A 34 6.92 5.88 13.58
N PRO A 35 7.69 6.41 14.56
CA PRO A 35 7.21 6.62 15.94
C PRO A 35 5.96 7.51 16.05
N ALA A 36 5.64 8.31 15.01
CA ALA A 36 4.41 9.08 14.97
C ALA A 36 3.15 8.21 15.12
N TYR A 37 3.22 6.93 14.76
CA TYR A 37 2.12 5.96 14.84
C TYR A 37 2.13 5.09 16.11
N TYR A 38 3.15 5.21 16.98
CA TYR A 38 3.20 4.50 18.26
C TYR A 38 2.06 4.89 19.20
N GLU A 39 1.94 4.19 20.33
CA GLU A 39 0.84 4.36 21.29
C GLU A 39 -0.52 4.12 20.60
N ASP A 40 -0.56 3.10 19.75
CA ASP A 40 -1.72 2.71 18.95
C ASP A 40 -2.27 3.76 17.98
N ARG A 41 -1.55 4.88 17.74
CA ARG A 41 -1.96 5.91 16.79
C ARG A 41 -2.07 5.42 15.35
N LEU A 42 -1.43 4.28 15.01
CA LEU A 42 -1.63 3.57 13.74
C LEU A 42 -3.11 3.23 13.48
N PHE A 43 -3.90 3.04 14.55
CA PHE A 43 -5.30 2.62 14.46
C PHE A 43 -6.29 3.77 14.70
N ASP A 44 -5.78 4.98 14.95
CA ASP A 44 -6.60 6.14 15.25
C ASP A 44 -7.03 6.87 13.96
N ILE A 45 -8.14 6.40 13.38
CA ILE A 45 -8.72 7.02 12.18
C ILE A 45 -9.26 8.44 12.42
N SER A 46 -9.38 8.89 13.67
CA SER A 46 -9.80 10.25 14.00
C SER A 46 -8.67 11.28 13.88
N ASN A 47 -7.41 10.80 13.84
CA ASN A 47 -6.24 11.67 13.68
C ASN A 47 -6.13 12.16 12.23
N ALA A 48 -6.68 13.34 11.94
CA ALA A 48 -6.68 13.93 10.59
C ALA A 48 -5.28 14.16 9.98
N THR A 49 -4.23 14.22 10.80
CA THR A 49 -2.85 14.39 10.30
C THR A 49 -2.28 13.06 9.80
N LEU A 50 -2.48 11.98 10.57
CA LEU A 50 -1.96 10.65 10.25
C LEU A 50 -2.87 9.89 9.28
N ASN A 51 -4.19 10.00 9.44
CA ASN A 51 -5.22 9.40 8.59
C ASN A 51 -5.57 10.26 7.37
N ARG A 52 -4.56 10.88 6.76
CA ARG A 52 -4.78 11.65 5.54
C ARG A 52 -5.15 10.71 4.39
N ASP A 53 -6.18 11.07 3.63
CA ASP A 53 -6.68 10.26 2.50
C ASP A 53 -7.05 8.82 2.95
N ASP A 54 -7.57 8.67 4.18
CA ASP A 54 -8.00 7.40 4.79
C ASP A 54 -6.90 6.33 4.94
N SER A 55 -5.63 6.73 4.95
CA SER A 55 -4.47 5.84 4.98
C SER A 55 -4.42 4.89 6.19
N LEU A 56 -5.08 5.22 7.31
CA LEU A 56 -5.12 4.39 8.51
C LEU A 56 -6.27 3.36 8.51
N VAL A 57 -7.25 3.51 7.63
CA VAL A 57 -8.44 2.64 7.60
C VAL A 57 -8.09 1.16 7.41
N PRO A 58 -7.16 0.74 6.52
CA PRO A 58 -6.78 -0.66 6.40
C PRO A 58 -6.24 -1.26 7.72
N TYR A 59 -5.47 -0.49 8.49
CA TYR A 59 -4.91 -0.96 9.76
C TYR A 59 -5.95 -1.04 10.86
N ALA A 60 -6.85 -0.05 10.93
CA ALA A 60 -7.98 -0.08 11.86
C ALA A 60 -8.90 -1.28 11.59
N ARG A 61 -9.12 -1.65 10.32
CA ARG A 61 -9.86 -2.85 9.91
C ARG A 61 -9.21 -4.12 10.45
N VAL A 62 -7.90 -4.26 10.31
CA VAL A 62 -7.17 -5.41 10.87
C VAL A 62 -7.35 -5.46 12.39
N ARG A 63 -7.18 -4.33 13.10
CA ARG A 63 -7.38 -4.30 14.57
C ARG A 63 -8.80 -4.70 14.97
N GLN A 64 -9.80 -4.29 14.21
CA GLN A 64 -11.18 -4.71 14.43
C GLN A 64 -11.34 -6.24 14.23
N ALA A 65 -10.71 -6.82 13.21
CA ALA A 65 -10.71 -8.26 12.98
C ALA A 65 -10.05 -9.03 14.14
N PHE A 66 -8.93 -8.55 14.69
CA PHE A 66 -8.31 -9.14 15.89
C PHE A 66 -9.27 -9.11 17.09
N ARG A 67 -9.90 -7.96 17.36
CA ARG A 67 -10.87 -7.83 18.45
C ARG A 67 -12.08 -8.75 18.27
N ALA A 68 -12.57 -8.91 17.05
CA ALA A 68 -13.67 -9.82 16.75
C ALA A 68 -13.27 -11.29 16.99
N ALA A 69 -12.00 -11.63 16.84
CA ALA A 69 -11.44 -12.94 17.16
C ALA A 69 -11.04 -13.10 18.64
N GLY A 70 -11.34 -12.13 19.51
CA GLY A 70 -10.97 -12.16 20.93
C GLY A 70 -9.47 -11.95 21.20
N LYS A 71 -8.72 -11.43 20.22
CA LYS A 71 -7.28 -11.16 20.29
C LYS A 71 -7.01 -9.66 20.35
N ASP A 72 -5.84 -9.27 20.85
CA ASP A 72 -5.38 -7.87 20.81
C ASP A 72 -4.29 -7.65 19.75
N LEU A 73 -4.29 -6.45 19.19
CA LEU A 73 -3.28 -5.95 18.25
C LEU A 73 -2.84 -4.55 18.70
N ARG A 74 -1.55 -4.43 19.01
CA ARG A 74 -0.93 -3.22 19.56
C ARG A 74 0.26 -2.76 18.73
N THR A 75 0.66 -1.51 18.87
CA THR A 75 1.93 -1.04 18.26
C THR A 75 3.15 -1.61 18.99
N ALA A 76 4.23 -1.86 18.25
CA ALA A 76 5.41 -2.56 18.76
C ALA A 76 6.14 -1.83 19.90
N ASP A 77 5.89 -0.54 20.11
CA ASP A 77 6.47 0.20 21.24
C ASP A 77 6.03 -0.35 22.61
N TYR A 78 4.87 -1.01 22.69
CA TYR A 78 4.45 -1.73 23.88
C TYR A 78 5.30 -2.97 24.13
N LEU A 79 5.58 -3.77 23.09
CA LEU A 79 6.46 -4.94 23.18
C LEU A 79 7.89 -4.55 23.56
N MET A 80 8.41 -3.45 22.99
CA MET A 80 9.76 -2.95 23.29
C MET A 80 9.93 -2.52 24.75
N LYS A 81 8.85 -2.13 25.43
CA LYS A 81 8.83 -1.75 26.85
C LYS A 81 8.46 -2.92 27.77
N ALA A 82 7.87 -3.99 27.23
CA ALA A 82 7.40 -5.13 28.00
C ALA A 82 8.57 -5.95 28.58
N PRO A 83 8.43 -6.50 29.80
CA PRO A 83 9.41 -7.43 30.38
C PRO A 83 9.66 -8.63 29.45
N LYS A 84 10.87 -9.21 29.56
CA LYS A 84 11.25 -10.40 28.79
C LYS A 84 10.68 -11.67 29.45
N GLY A 85 10.07 -12.56 28.67
CA GLY A 85 9.67 -13.89 29.08
C GLY A 85 8.27 -14.02 29.69
N GLU A 86 7.41 -13.00 29.58
CA GLU A 86 6.05 -13.04 30.16
C GLU A 86 5.03 -13.79 29.29
N ALA A 87 5.05 -13.62 27.97
CA ALA A 87 4.16 -14.31 27.05
C ALA A 87 4.74 -14.33 25.62
N VAL A 88 4.47 -15.40 24.87
CA VAL A 88 4.88 -15.47 23.46
C VAL A 88 4.15 -14.39 22.66
N SER A 89 4.90 -13.59 21.91
CA SER A 89 4.40 -12.43 21.19
C SER A 89 4.69 -12.54 19.70
N ASN A 90 3.67 -12.30 18.86
CA ASN A 90 3.85 -12.17 17.42
C ASN A 90 4.31 -10.76 17.06
N TYR A 91 5.30 -10.65 16.17
CA TYR A 91 5.82 -9.38 15.68
C TYR A 91 5.72 -9.27 14.16
N TYR A 92 5.17 -8.15 13.71
CA TYR A 92 5.06 -7.77 12.30
C TYR A 92 5.75 -6.42 12.08
N SER A 93 6.60 -6.30 11.06
CA SER A 93 7.24 -5.02 10.69
C SER A 93 6.61 -4.43 9.44
N LEU A 94 6.21 -3.16 9.49
CA LEU A 94 5.75 -2.39 8.34
C LEU A 94 6.91 -1.67 7.64
N GLY A 95 8.04 -2.35 7.45
CA GLY A 95 9.18 -1.84 6.69
C GLY A 95 10.29 -1.19 7.51
N VAL A 96 10.36 -1.42 8.83
CA VAL A 96 11.43 -0.89 9.68
C VAL A 96 12.54 -1.91 9.87
N LEU A 97 13.73 -1.64 9.33
CA LEU A 97 14.87 -2.57 9.29
C LEU A 97 15.61 -2.77 10.61
N ASP A 98 15.54 -1.81 11.54
CA ASP A 98 16.44 -1.81 12.69
C ASP A 98 15.78 -2.30 13.98
N ASN A 99 14.48 -2.10 14.14
CA ASN A 99 13.76 -2.42 15.38
C ASN A 99 13.75 -3.92 15.71
N TYR A 100 13.54 -4.80 14.72
CA TYR A 100 13.45 -6.24 14.97
C TYR A 100 14.78 -6.85 15.44
N LYS A 101 15.92 -6.19 15.18
CA LYS A 101 17.24 -6.70 15.59
C LYS A 101 17.37 -6.80 17.10
N ALA A 102 16.74 -5.89 17.84
CA ALA A 102 16.67 -5.94 19.31
C ALA A 102 15.80 -7.09 19.83
N LEU A 103 14.98 -7.70 18.97
CA LEU A 103 14.08 -8.81 19.31
C LEU A 103 14.67 -10.18 18.95
N LEU A 104 15.80 -10.25 18.22
CA LEU A 104 16.41 -11.53 17.82
C LEU A 104 16.87 -12.37 19.03
N GLU A 105 17.19 -11.74 20.15
CA GLU A 105 17.59 -12.41 21.39
C GLU A 105 16.39 -12.75 22.31
N ARG A 106 15.17 -12.37 21.93
CA ARG A 106 13.96 -12.63 22.71
C ARG A 106 13.33 -13.95 22.29
N ALA A 107 13.55 -14.99 23.09
CA ALA A 107 12.94 -16.31 22.88
C ALA A 107 11.40 -16.30 22.96
N ASP A 108 10.81 -15.25 23.54
CA ASP A 108 9.37 -15.04 23.66
C ASP A 108 8.79 -14.19 22.52
N VAL A 109 9.54 -13.94 21.44
CA VAL A 109 9.06 -13.20 20.28
C VAL A 109 9.19 -14.03 19.00
N CYS A 110 8.08 -14.15 18.27
CA CYS A 110 8.05 -14.76 16.95
C CYS A 110 8.00 -13.67 15.87
N LEU A 111 9.03 -13.60 15.02
CA LEU A 111 9.09 -12.67 13.88
C LEU A 111 8.24 -13.21 12.71
N LYS A 112 6.95 -12.87 12.70
CA LYS A 112 5.97 -13.43 11.75
C LYS A 112 6.16 -12.88 10.34
N ALA A 113 6.05 -11.56 10.17
CA ALA A 113 6.19 -10.98 8.83
C ALA A 113 6.91 -9.64 8.78
N PHE A 114 7.62 -9.43 7.66
CA PHE A 114 8.16 -8.14 7.26
C PHE A 114 7.50 -7.68 5.96
N ILE A 115 6.91 -6.49 5.96
CA ILE A 115 6.08 -6.00 4.85
C ILE A 115 6.78 -4.81 4.18
N ILE A 116 7.12 -4.96 2.90
CA ILE A 116 7.80 -3.92 2.10
C ILE A 116 6.77 -3.19 1.24
N PHE A 117 6.36 -2.00 1.68
CA PHE A 117 5.50 -1.10 0.91
C PHE A 117 6.29 -0.34 -0.15
N GLU A 118 7.39 0.31 0.23
CA GLU A 118 8.09 1.19 -0.68
C GLU A 118 8.85 0.42 -1.77
N PRO A 119 8.76 0.81 -3.05
CA PRO A 119 9.48 0.14 -4.14
C PRO A 119 10.99 0.46 -4.11
N PRO A 120 11.83 -0.25 -4.89
CA PRO A 120 13.28 -0.04 -4.92
C PRO A 120 13.71 1.39 -5.25
N VAL A 121 12.93 2.11 -6.07
CA VAL A 121 13.20 3.52 -6.39
C VAL A 121 12.99 4.46 -5.21
N VAL A 122 12.18 4.08 -4.21
CA VAL A 122 11.95 4.89 -3.01
C VAL A 122 12.93 4.50 -1.90
N ASP A 123 12.98 3.21 -1.54
CA ASP A 123 13.89 2.69 -0.53
C ASP A 123 14.60 1.39 -0.98
N PRO A 124 15.75 1.51 -1.66
CA PRO A 124 16.49 0.34 -2.12
C PRO A 124 17.13 -0.47 -0.98
N ARG A 125 17.17 0.05 0.26
CA ARG A 125 17.77 -0.65 1.40
C ARG A 125 16.94 -1.86 1.82
N LEU A 126 15.60 -1.74 1.76
CA LEU A 126 14.67 -2.83 2.08
C LEU A 126 14.94 -4.06 1.21
N TYR A 127 15.14 -3.85 -0.09
CA TYR A 127 15.41 -4.93 -1.04
C TYR A 127 16.82 -5.52 -0.92
N LYS A 128 17.82 -4.71 -0.54
CA LYS A 128 19.16 -5.22 -0.23
C LYS A 128 19.17 -6.10 1.03
N ALA A 129 18.24 -5.88 1.94
CA ALA A 129 18.10 -6.64 3.18
C ALA A 129 17.30 -7.95 2.99
N LEU A 130 16.72 -8.23 1.82
CA LEU A 130 15.90 -9.45 1.62
C LEU A 130 16.57 -10.77 2.06
N PRO A 131 17.88 -11.01 1.85
CA PRO A 131 18.55 -12.20 2.39
C PRO A 131 18.47 -12.29 3.93
N GLU A 132 18.73 -11.17 4.62
CA GLU A 132 18.63 -11.09 6.08
C GLU A 132 17.19 -11.23 6.56
N LEU A 133 16.26 -10.54 5.89
CA LEU A 133 14.85 -10.55 6.26
C LEU A 133 14.22 -11.93 6.09
N THR A 134 14.53 -12.64 5.00
CA THR A 134 14.02 -14.01 4.78
C THR A 134 14.72 -15.04 5.69
N ALA A 135 15.92 -14.74 6.19
CA ALA A 135 16.52 -15.56 7.25
C ALA A 135 15.81 -15.35 8.61
N ALA A 136 15.42 -14.11 8.93
CA ALA A 136 14.87 -13.75 10.25
C ALA A 136 13.36 -13.94 10.41
N PHE A 137 12.57 -13.65 9.37
CA PHE A 137 11.11 -13.70 9.43
C PHE A 137 10.56 -15.00 8.85
N GLU A 138 9.36 -15.40 9.29
CA GLU A 138 8.63 -16.50 8.68
C GLU A 138 8.20 -16.14 7.25
N THR A 139 7.73 -14.91 7.03
CA THR A 139 7.28 -14.41 5.73
C THR A 139 7.79 -12.99 5.44
N VAL A 140 8.13 -12.70 4.18
CA VAL A 140 8.43 -11.35 3.71
C VAL A 140 7.51 -11.00 2.53
N TYR A 141 6.76 -9.91 2.68
CA TYR A 141 5.81 -9.44 1.67
C TYR A 141 6.45 -8.38 0.76
N VAL A 142 6.34 -8.60 -0.54
CA VAL A 142 6.92 -7.78 -1.63
C VAL A 142 5.94 -7.67 -2.80
N HIS A 143 6.06 -6.64 -3.65
CA HIS A 143 5.10 -6.42 -4.76
C HIS A 143 5.10 -7.50 -5.85
N ASN A 144 6.23 -8.17 -6.07
CA ASN A 144 6.33 -9.37 -6.88
C ASN A 144 7.32 -10.33 -6.22
N THR A 145 7.30 -11.62 -6.55
CA THR A 145 8.24 -12.61 -5.99
C THR A 145 9.31 -13.05 -6.98
N ILE A 146 9.31 -12.46 -8.18
CA ILE A 146 10.15 -12.86 -9.32
C ILE A 146 11.42 -12.01 -9.46
N GLY A 147 11.61 -10.99 -8.62
CA GLY A 147 12.79 -10.13 -8.67
C GLY A 147 12.73 -9.07 -9.77
N ASP A 148 11.54 -8.69 -10.24
CA ASP A 148 11.43 -7.55 -11.15
C ASP A 148 11.71 -6.25 -10.37
N GLY A 149 12.78 -5.55 -10.74
CA GLY A 149 13.25 -4.33 -10.08
C GLY A 149 14.26 -4.52 -8.94
N TYR A 150 14.61 -5.75 -8.55
CA TYR A 150 15.55 -6.02 -7.45
C TYR A 150 16.22 -7.41 -7.54
N SER A 151 17.27 -7.64 -6.75
CA SER A 151 18.02 -8.90 -6.76
C SER A 151 17.39 -9.95 -5.84
N LEU A 152 17.33 -11.20 -6.29
CA LEU A 152 16.95 -12.38 -5.49
C LEU A 152 18.16 -13.17 -4.94
N LYS A 153 19.39 -12.67 -5.14
CA LYS A 153 20.59 -13.37 -4.69
C LYS A 153 20.59 -13.54 -3.16
N GLY A 154 20.61 -14.79 -2.71
CA GLY A 154 20.64 -15.13 -1.29
C GLY A 154 19.29 -15.00 -0.57
N VAL A 155 18.20 -14.81 -1.32
CA VAL A 155 16.85 -14.70 -0.77
C VAL A 155 16.20 -16.07 -0.72
N ASP A 156 15.59 -16.43 0.41
CA ASP A 156 14.74 -17.63 0.49
C ASP A 156 13.37 -17.34 -0.16
N LEU A 157 13.18 -17.84 -1.38
CA LEU A 157 11.97 -17.62 -2.17
C LEU A 157 10.73 -18.27 -1.55
N SER A 158 10.90 -19.33 -0.74
CA SER A 158 9.78 -20.02 -0.10
C SER A 158 9.06 -19.15 0.93
N LYS A 159 9.72 -18.07 1.40
CA LYS A 159 9.21 -17.10 2.36
C LYS A 159 8.73 -15.79 1.73
N LEU A 160 8.88 -15.62 0.42
CA LEU A 160 8.35 -14.45 -0.26
C LEU A 160 6.86 -14.62 -0.57
N ARG A 161 6.06 -13.59 -0.31
CA ARG A 161 4.66 -13.52 -0.69
C ARG A 161 4.37 -12.20 -1.39
N GLN A 162 3.41 -12.21 -2.32
CA GLN A 162 2.99 -11.00 -3.00
C GLN A 162 2.16 -10.12 -2.05
N LEU A 163 2.53 -8.84 -1.96
CA LEU A 163 1.74 -7.80 -1.32
C LEU A 163 0.83 -7.15 -2.37
N TYR A 164 -0.46 -7.03 -2.06
CA TYR A 164 -1.36 -6.12 -2.74
C TYR A 164 -1.40 -4.81 -1.95
N TRP A 165 -1.25 -3.65 -2.58
CA TRP A 165 -1.22 -2.40 -1.82
C TRP A 165 -2.55 -2.17 -1.09
N PRO A 166 -2.59 -2.09 0.25
CA PRO A 166 -3.83 -2.05 1.02
C PRO A 166 -4.68 -0.85 0.67
N GLN A 167 -5.98 -1.09 0.48
CA GLN A 167 -6.92 -0.06 0.09
C GLN A 167 -7.97 0.24 1.18
N PRO A 168 -8.31 1.53 1.39
CA PRO A 168 -9.21 1.92 2.48
C PRO A 168 -10.67 1.59 2.19
N ARG A 169 -11.05 1.37 0.93
CA ARG A 169 -12.46 1.31 0.50
C ARG A 169 -12.70 0.17 -0.48
N ASP A 170 -13.80 -0.53 -0.29
CA ASP A 170 -14.43 -1.49 -1.20
C ASP A 170 -15.56 -0.81 -2.02
N GLU A 171 -15.67 0.51 -1.89
CA GLU A 171 -16.68 1.32 -2.53
C GLU A 171 -16.15 2.66 -3.06
N VAL A 172 -16.85 3.21 -4.04
CA VAL A 172 -16.59 4.56 -4.55
C VAL A 172 -17.04 5.63 -3.56
N ILE A 173 -16.42 6.80 -3.61
CA ILE A 173 -16.85 7.96 -2.83
C ILE A 173 -17.99 8.62 -3.61
N LEU A 174 -19.24 8.25 -3.30
CA LEU A 174 -20.42 8.60 -4.10
C LEU A 174 -20.48 10.09 -4.48
N GLN A 175 -20.29 11.00 -3.52
CA GLN A 175 -20.32 12.45 -3.78
C GLN A 175 -19.26 12.92 -4.81
N CYS A 176 -18.08 12.29 -4.80
CA CYS A 176 -17.00 12.58 -5.74
C CYS A 176 -17.29 11.89 -7.08
N TRP A 177 -17.71 10.64 -7.04
CA TRP A 177 -17.95 9.81 -8.21
C TRP A 177 -19.09 10.38 -9.05
N GLU A 178 -20.24 10.70 -8.45
CA GLU A 178 -21.44 11.19 -9.15
C GLU A 178 -21.28 12.57 -9.80
N ARG A 179 -20.20 13.31 -9.51
CA ARG A 179 -19.92 14.60 -10.15
C ARG A 179 -19.93 14.46 -11.67
N SER A 180 -20.89 15.13 -12.30
CA SER A 180 -21.14 15.13 -13.75
C SER A 180 -20.29 16.16 -14.47
N GLU A 181 -20.19 17.37 -13.91
CA GLU A 181 -19.37 18.45 -14.45
C GLU A 181 -17.90 18.23 -14.07
N ARG A 182 -17.10 17.91 -15.09
CA ARG A 182 -15.66 17.63 -14.95
C ARG A 182 -14.89 18.38 -16.03
N LEU A 183 -13.74 18.91 -15.64
CA LEU A 183 -12.81 19.60 -16.53
C LEU A 183 -12.24 18.63 -17.57
N ASP A 184 -12.26 19.06 -18.83
CA ASP A 184 -11.56 18.43 -19.97
C ASP A 184 -10.04 18.66 -19.87
N ARG A 185 -9.46 18.21 -18.76
CA ARG A 185 -8.06 18.43 -18.37
C ARG A 185 -7.51 17.20 -17.67
N ILE A 186 -6.19 17.16 -17.59
CA ILE A 186 -5.42 16.15 -16.86
C ILE A 186 -4.96 16.76 -15.54
N VAL A 187 -5.28 16.12 -14.42
CA VAL A 187 -4.71 16.49 -13.13
C VAL A 187 -3.55 15.60 -12.74
N VAL A 188 -2.49 16.20 -12.22
CA VAL A 188 -1.35 15.50 -11.61
C VAL A 188 -1.32 15.83 -10.13
N ILE A 189 -1.44 14.82 -9.25
CA ILE A 189 -1.32 15.01 -7.81
C ILE A 189 -0.12 14.19 -7.32
N ASN A 190 1.00 14.86 -7.02
CA ASN A 190 2.21 14.20 -6.56
C ASN A 190 3.03 15.09 -5.63
N GLY A 191 3.58 14.54 -4.55
CA GLY A 191 4.49 15.26 -3.65
C GLY A 191 5.96 14.95 -3.89
N ASN A 192 6.29 13.67 -4.04
CA ASN A 192 7.66 13.24 -4.31
C ASN A 192 7.95 13.36 -5.80
N HIS A 193 9.06 14.01 -6.13
CA HIS A 193 9.48 14.23 -7.50
C HIS A 193 10.93 13.79 -7.74
N ILE A 194 11.61 13.20 -6.76
CA ILE A 194 13.06 12.93 -6.80
C ILE A 194 13.38 11.70 -7.67
N PRO A 195 13.95 11.87 -8.89
CA PRO A 195 14.48 10.75 -9.65
C PRO A 195 15.71 10.23 -8.91
N ARG A 196 15.74 8.91 -8.76
CA ARG A 196 16.96 8.20 -8.35
C ARG A 196 17.60 7.59 -9.59
N LYS A 197 18.90 7.30 -9.52
CA LYS A 197 19.59 6.48 -10.54
C LYS A 197 19.19 5.01 -10.40
N VAL A 198 17.90 4.72 -10.58
CA VAL A 198 17.31 3.38 -10.54
C VAL A 198 16.63 3.17 -11.89
N PRO A 199 16.86 2.02 -12.56
CA PRO A 199 16.18 1.71 -13.81
C PRO A 199 14.66 1.79 -13.65
N HIS A 200 13.98 2.16 -14.74
CA HIS A 200 12.52 2.17 -14.81
C HIS A 200 11.81 3.14 -13.83
N GLU A 201 12.54 4.10 -13.25
CA GLU A 201 11.93 5.18 -12.48
C GLU A 201 10.98 6.02 -13.36
N LEU A 202 9.87 6.49 -12.78
CA LEU A 202 8.83 7.21 -13.50
C LEU A 202 8.71 8.69 -13.07
N TYR A 203 9.58 9.19 -12.19
CA TYR A 203 9.60 10.61 -11.81
C TYR A 203 10.00 11.47 -13.00
N SER A 204 11.06 11.10 -13.73
CA SER A 204 11.46 11.84 -14.93
C SER A 204 10.38 11.74 -16.02
N LYS A 205 9.76 10.57 -16.18
CA LYS A 205 8.69 10.36 -17.16
C LYS A 205 7.45 11.20 -16.86
N ARG A 206 7.12 11.38 -15.58
CA ARG A 206 6.05 12.28 -15.12
C ARG A 206 6.36 13.75 -15.43
N ILE A 207 7.60 14.19 -15.20
CA ILE A 207 8.03 15.56 -15.55
C ILE A 207 8.00 15.77 -17.07
N GLU A 208 8.46 14.79 -17.84
CA GLU A 208 8.40 14.80 -19.32
C GLU A 208 6.95 14.97 -19.80
N ALA A 209 6.01 14.18 -19.27
CA ALA A 209 4.59 14.27 -19.60
C ALA A 209 4.01 15.65 -19.28
N MET A 210 4.24 16.15 -18.07
CA MET A 210 3.76 17.49 -17.67
C MET A 210 4.35 18.60 -18.54
N ALA A 211 5.65 18.53 -18.84
CA ALA A 211 6.32 19.53 -19.67
C ALA A 211 5.79 19.53 -21.12
N ALA A 212 5.42 18.36 -21.66
CA ALA A 212 4.85 18.24 -23.00
C ALA A 212 3.37 18.70 -23.07
N LEU A 213 2.60 18.47 -22.00
CA LEU A 213 1.17 18.82 -21.93
C LEU A 213 0.94 20.29 -21.55
N ALA A 214 1.85 20.89 -20.78
CA ALA A 214 1.69 22.26 -20.29
C ALA A 214 1.51 23.33 -21.40
N PRO A 215 2.24 23.31 -22.52
CA PRO A 215 2.04 24.26 -23.62
C PRO A 215 0.66 24.17 -24.29
N LEU A 216 0.02 22.99 -24.24
CA LEU A 216 -1.35 22.80 -24.74
C LEU A 216 -2.38 23.44 -23.80
N GLY A 217 -1.97 23.77 -22.56
CA GLY A 217 -2.84 24.35 -21.56
C GLY A 217 -3.84 23.36 -20.98
N VAL A 218 -3.53 22.06 -20.94
CA VAL A 218 -4.50 20.97 -20.63
C VAL A 218 -4.21 20.22 -19.33
N VAL A 219 -3.16 20.61 -18.61
CA VAL A 219 -2.68 19.91 -17.41
C VAL A 219 -2.57 20.87 -16.22
N ASP A 220 -2.94 20.38 -15.04
CA ASP A 220 -2.78 21.08 -13.76
C ASP A 220 -2.01 20.21 -12.76
N LEU A 221 -1.11 20.82 -11.99
CA LEU A 221 -0.24 20.14 -11.03
C LEU A 221 -0.58 20.56 -9.59
N TYR A 222 -0.92 19.59 -8.76
CA TYR A 222 -1.06 19.72 -7.31
C TYR A 222 -0.01 18.89 -6.57
N GLY A 223 0.38 19.37 -5.40
CA GLY A 223 1.22 18.64 -4.46
C GLY A 223 2.12 19.53 -3.63
N ARG A 224 2.55 19.03 -2.47
CA ARG A 224 3.46 19.77 -1.60
C ARG A 224 4.90 19.70 -2.14
N GLY A 225 5.67 20.77 -1.96
CA GLY A 225 7.11 20.78 -2.20
C GLY A 225 7.56 21.31 -3.56
N TRP A 226 6.68 21.38 -4.56
CA TRP A 226 7.02 21.87 -5.91
C TRP A 226 7.50 23.33 -5.94
N ALA A 227 6.99 24.19 -5.07
CA ALA A 227 7.42 25.58 -4.99
C ALA A 227 8.81 25.76 -4.33
N LYS A 228 9.38 24.74 -3.67
CA LYS A 228 10.63 24.88 -2.90
C LYS A 228 11.83 25.01 -3.85
N TRP A 229 12.54 26.13 -3.75
CA TRP A 229 13.68 26.48 -4.60
C TRP A 229 14.99 25.79 -4.17
N TRP A 230 15.24 25.71 -2.86
CA TRP A 230 16.49 25.19 -2.28
C TRP A 230 16.23 23.91 -1.48
N SER A 231 15.98 22.81 -2.18
CA SER A 231 15.90 21.50 -1.55
C SER A 231 16.65 20.46 -2.38
N ARG A 232 17.17 19.42 -1.74
CA ARG A 232 17.73 18.25 -2.45
C ARG A 232 16.72 17.64 -3.44
N ALA A 233 15.43 17.89 -3.23
CA ALA A 233 14.36 17.50 -4.14
C ALA A 233 14.22 18.38 -5.39
N SER A 234 15.05 19.40 -5.60
CA SER A 234 14.94 20.32 -6.74
C SER A 234 16.21 20.36 -7.60
N MET A 235 17.22 19.55 -7.28
CA MET A 235 18.57 19.61 -7.86
C MET A 235 18.84 18.47 -8.86
N TRP A 236 18.01 18.35 -9.89
CA TRP A 236 18.34 17.51 -11.05
C TRP A 236 17.88 18.14 -12.37
N LEU A 237 18.55 17.72 -13.44
CA LEU A 237 18.52 18.37 -14.75
C LEU A 237 17.12 18.42 -15.39
N PRO A 238 16.35 17.32 -15.47
CA PRO A 238 14.96 17.36 -15.96
C PRO A 238 14.06 18.38 -15.26
N TYR A 239 14.11 18.47 -13.93
CA TYR A 239 13.29 19.42 -13.18
C TYR A 239 13.73 20.86 -13.43
N TRP A 240 15.04 21.14 -13.32
CA TRP A 240 15.56 22.49 -13.53
C TRP A 240 15.24 23.03 -14.94
N ARG A 241 15.39 22.19 -15.98
CA ARG A 241 15.06 22.54 -17.36
C ARG A 241 13.58 22.86 -17.56
N ASN A 242 12.69 22.21 -16.82
CA ASN A 242 11.25 22.35 -16.98
C ASN A 242 10.59 23.21 -15.90
N ARG A 243 11.33 23.75 -14.93
CA ARG A 243 10.76 24.41 -13.74
C ARG A 243 9.78 25.53 -14.10
N LYS A 244 10.13 26.41 -15.04
CA LYS A 244 9.25 27.51 -15.46
C LYS A 244 7.89 26.99 -15.94
N THR A 245 7.92 25.95 -16.77
CA THR A 245 6.74 25.24 -17.28
C THR A 245 5.96 24.53 -16.18
N LEU A 246 6.63 23.86 -15.25
CA LEU A 246 5.96 23.20 -14.14
C LEU A 246 5.29 24.20 -13.18
N MET A 247 5.91 25.35 -12.95
CA MET A 247 5.32 26.41 -12.13
C MET A 247 4.13 27.10 -12.81
N SER A 248 4.08 27.15 -14.15
CA SER A 248 2.91 27.74 -14.84
C SER A 248 1.65 26.88 -14.74
N ILE A 249 1.79 25.58 -14.44
CA ILE A 249 0.67 24.65 -14.24
C ILE A 249 0.42 24.31 -12.76
N TYR A 250 1.25 24.82 -11.85
CA TYR A 250 1.17 24.50 -10.42
C TYR A 250 -0.01 25.23 -9.75
N LYS A 251 -0.85 24.47 -9.05
CA LYS A 251 -2.06 24.94 -8.37
C LYS A 251 -1.95 24.95 -6.84
N GLY A 252 -0.84 24.49 -6.28
CA GLY A 252 -0.64 24.43 -4.83
C GLY A 252 -0.75 23.01 -4.26
N ALA A 253 -0.88 22.93 -2.94
CA ALA A 253 -1.24 21.69 -2.27
C ALA A 253 -2.74 21.39 -2.49
N CYS A 254 -3.12 20.11 -2.43
CA CYS A 254 -4.52 19.71 -2.34
C CYS A 254 -4.87 19.38 -0.87
N ASP A 255 -5.95 19.95 -0.36
CA ASP A 255 -6.44 19.65 0.99
C ASP A 255 -7.14 18.29 1.02
N SER A 256 -7.96 18.00 0.00
CA SER A 256 -8.55 16.69 -0.25
C SER A 256 -8.17 16.20 -1.64
N LYS A 257 -7.51 15.04 -1.71
CA LYS A 257 -7.12 14.42 -2.98
C LYS A 257 -8.36 14.03 -3.79
N TYR A 258 -9.37 13.45 -3.15
CA TYR A 258 -10.61 12.99 -3.80
C TYR A 258 -11.45 14.14 -4.37
N GLU A 259 -11.53 15.27 -3.66
CA GLU A 259 -12.25 16.44 -4.15
C GLU A 259 -11.57 17.08 -5.36
N VAL A 260 -10.24 17.09 -5.40
CA VAL A 260 -9.51 17.55 -6.58
C VAL A 260 -9.70 16.57 -7.73
N LEU A 261 -9.45 15.26 -7.54
CA LEU A 261 -9.58 14.26 -8.60
C LEU A 261 -10.97 14.24 -9.25
N SER A 262 -12.03 14.41 -8.45
CA SER A 262 -13.41 14.40 -8.96
C SER A 262 -13.75 15.59 -9.86
N GLN A 263 -13.00 16.69 -9.82
CA GLN A 263 -13.19 17.84 -10.71
C GLN A 263 -12.66 17.61 -12.13
N TYR A 264 -11.82 16.59 -12.33
CA TYR A 264 -11.17 16.33 -13.61
C TYR A 264 -11.75 15.08 -14.27
N LYS A 265 -11.68 15.01 -15.61
CA LYS A 265 -11.98 13.77 -16.34
C LYS A 265 -10.81 12.79 -16.28
N PHE A 266 -9.58 13.27 -16.27
CA PHE A 266 -8.38 12.44 -16.35
C PHE A 266 -7.37 12.78 -15.27
N SER A 267 -6.63 11.78 -14.79
CA SER A 267 -5.47 11.98 -13.92
C SER A 267 -4.24 11.26 -14.44
N LEU A 268 -3.08 11.93 -14.40
CA LEU A 268 -1.78 11.32 -14.71
C LEU A 268 -1.37 10.37 -13.57
N CYS A 269 -1.81 9.12 -13.68
CA CYS A 269 -1.75 8.09 -12.66
C CYS A 269 -0.46 7.26 -12.78
N PHE A 270 0.68 7.91 -12.62
CA PHE A 270 1.98 7.24 -12.73
C PHE A 270 2.48 6.75 -11.39
N GLU A 271 2.88 5.49 -11.37
CA GLU A 271 3.62 4.93 -10.25
C GLU A 271 5.01 5.56 -10.11
N ASN A 272 5.73 5.23 -9.02
CA ASN A 272 7.08 5.72 -8.80
C ASN A 272 8.12 5.05 -9.71
N MET A 273 7.87 3.80 -10.10
CA MET A 273 8.63 3.06 -11.09
C MET A 273 7.73 2.05 -11.82
N ALA A 274 8.15 1.61 -13.00
CA ALA A 274 7.55 0.45 -13.64
C ALA A 274 8.14 -0.83 -13.02
N MET A 275 7.30 -1.62 -12.38
CA MET A 275 7.67 -2.86 -11.70
C MET A 275 6.46 -3.79 -11.63
N LYS A 276 6.62 -5.05 -11.99
CA LYS A 276 5.53 -6.03 -11.93
C LYS A 276 4.92 -6.12 -10.54
N GLY A 277 3.60 -6.24 -10.49
CA GLY A 277 2.83 -6.28 -9.25
C GLY A 277 2.74 -4.95 -8.48
N TYR A 278 3.48 -3.90 -8.87
CA TYR A 278 3.49 -2.63 -8.15
C TYR A 278 2.34 -1.71 -8.57
N VAL A 279 1.19 -1.94 -7.96
CA VAL A 279 -0.04 -1.15 -8.11
C VAL A 279 -0.42 -0.57 -6.75
N THR A 280 -0.46 0.76 -6.63
CA THR A 280 -0.64 1.46 -5.35
C THR A 280 -1.98 2.17 -5.25
N GLU A 281 -2.15 3.02 -4.23
CA GLU A 281 -3.35 3.85 -4.03
C GLU A 281 -3.72 4.72 -5.25
N LYS A 282 -2.76 5.06 -6.11
CA LYS A 282 -2.96 6.06 -7.17
C LYS A 282 -4.09 5.71 -8.13
N ILE A 283 -4.14 4.45 -8.58
CA ILE A 283 -5.21 4.02 -9.50
C ILE A 283 -6.54 3.94 -8.74
N PHE A 284 -6.55 3.40 -7.53
CA PHE A 284 -7.76 3.29 -6.70
C PHE A 284 -8.35 4.66 -6.37
N ASP A 285 -7.53 5.67 -6.07
CA ASP A 285 -7.99 7.03 -5.82
C ASP A 285 -8.72 7.64 -7.03
N CYS A 286 -8.26 7.29 -8.24
CA CYS A 286 -8.96 7.66 -9.48
C CYS A 286 -10.32 6.95 -9.57
N LEU A 287 -10.36 5.65 -9.31
CA LEU A 287 -11.58 4.85 -9.37
C LEU A 287 -12.61 5.30 -8.31
N TYR A 288 -12.17 5.58 -7.08
CA TYR A 288 -13.03 6.08 -6.00
C TYR A 288 -13.69 7.42 -6.34
N SER A 289 -12.96 8.30 -7.00
CA SER A 289 -13.42 9.65 -7.38
C SER A 289 -14.09 9.72 -8.75
N GLY A 290 -14.10 8.63 -9.52
CA GLY A 290 -14.64 8.56 -10.88
C GLY A 290 -13.81 9.31 -11.93
N THR A 291 -12.56 9.68 -11.62
CA THR A 291 -11.62 10.23 -12.60
C THR A 291 -10.98 9.08 -13.39
N ILE A 292 -10.72 9.25 -14.68
CA ILE A 292 -10.10 8.21 -15.51
C ILE A 292 -8.57 8.23 -15.31
N PRO A 293 -7.97 7.13 -14.83
CA PRO A 293 -6.52 7.04 -14.67
C PRO A 293 -5.83 6.89 -16.03
N LEU A 294 -4.85 7.76 -16.27
CA LEU A 294 -3.85 7.64 -17.34
C LEU A 294 -2.64 6.92 -16.76
N TYR A 295 -2.60 5.60 -16.94
CA TYR A 295 -1.74 4.72 -16.15
C TYR A 295 -0.39 4.47 -16.80
N LEU A 296 0.67 4.56 -15.99
CA LEU A 296 2.00 4.05 -16.28
C LEU A 296 2.64 3.54 -14.98
N GLY A 297 3.00 2.26 -14.95
CA GLY A 297 3.47 1.60 -13.72
C GLY A 297 3.75 0.13 -13.97
N ALA A 298 3.07 -0.75 -13.25
CA ALA A 298 3.20 -2.19 -13.38
C ALA A 298 3.03 -2.66 -14.84
N PRO A 299 4.05 -3.32 -15.43
CA PRO A 299 3.96 -3.81 -16.80
C PRO A 299 2.80 -4.80 -17.02
N ASP A 300 2.44 -5.53 -15.97
CA ASP A 300 1.41 -6.57 -15.88
C ASP A 300 0.07 -6.05 -15.31
N ILE A 301 -0.15 -4.74 -15.27
CA ILE A 301 -1.38 -4.13 -14.72
C ILE A 301 -2.69 -4.77 -15.23
N ALA A 302 -2.75 -5.25 -16.48
CA ALA A 302 -3.95 -5.88 -17.04
C ALA A 302 -4.33 -7.21 -16.35
N ALA A 303 -3.39 -7.83 -15.62
CA ALA A 303 -3.65 -9.01 -14.79
C ALA A 303 -4.12 -8.65 -13.37
N LEU A 304 -4.03 -7.37 -12.98
CA LEU A 304 -4.31 -6.89 -11.62
C LEU A 304 -5.53 -5.97 -11.58
N VAL A 305 -5.77 -5.22 -12.65
CA VAL A 305 -6.86 -4.26 -12.80
C VAL A 305 -7.41 -4.39 -14.23
N PRO A 306 -8.74 -4.47 -14.45
CA PRO A 306 -9.29 -4.63 -15.78
C PRO A 306 -8.93 -3.47 -16.73
N SER A 307 -8.46 -3.79 -17.94
CA SER A 307 -7.95 -2.81 -18.91
C SER A 307 -8.99 -1.78 -19.39
N ASN A 308 -10.28 -2.03 -19.17
CA ASN A 308 -11.35 -1.08 -19.48
C ASN A 308 -11.60 -0.06 -18.37
N THR A 309 -10.78 -0.02 -17.31
CA THR A 309 -10.89 0.95 -16.20
C THR A 309 -9.90 2.11 -16.31
N TYR A 310 -8.86 1.98 -17.14
CA TYR A 310 -7.78 2.95 -17.28
C TYR A 310 -7.38 3.13 -18.74
N VAL A 311 -6.70 4.23 -19.03
CA VAL A 311 -6.01 4.44 -20.31
C VAL A 311 -4.55 4.07 -20.13
N ASP A 312 -4.07 3.08 -20.88
CA ASP A 312 -2.67 2.67 -20.83
C ASP A 312 -1.77 3.66 -21.60
N CYS A 313 -0.92 4.40 -20.89
CA CYS A 313 -0.06 5.38 -21.53
C CYS A 313 1.01 4.77 -22.44
N ARG A 314 1.27 3.45 -22.35
CA ARG A 314 2.22 2.75 -23.23
C ARG A 314 1.71 2.63 -24.67
N ALA A 315 0.41 2.82 -24.89
CA ALA A 315 -0.19 2.76 -26.22
C ALA A 315 0.16 3.97 -27.11
N PHE A 316 0.73 5.04 -26.55
CA PHE A 316 0.99 6.29 -27.27
C PHE A 316 2.47 6.54 -27.48
N LYS A 317 2.82 7.11 -28.63
CA LYS A 317 4.20 7.49 -28.98
C LYS A 317 4.56 8.88 -28.45
N SER A 318 3.56 9.73 -28.19
CA SER A 318 3.75 11.07 -27.64
C SER A 318 2.61 11.48 -26.70
N TRP A 319 2.87 12.47 -25.84
CA TRP A 319 1.86 13.01 -24.93
C TRP A 319 0.78 13.82 -25.66
N SER A 320 1.10 14.41 -26.81
CA SER A 320 0.10 15.06 -27.68
C SER A 320 -0.87 14.02 -28.25
N GLU A 321 -0.35 12.91 -28.78
CA GLU A 321 -1.18 11.80 -29.28
C GLU A 321 -2.05 11.21 -28.17
N ALA A 322 -1.49 11.04 -26.97
CA ALA A 322 -2.23 10.59 -25.80
C ALA A 322 -3.40 11.53 -25.50
N TYR A 323 -3.15 12.84 -25.45
CA TYR A 323 -4.20 13.84 -25.22
C TYR A 323 -5.26 13.85 -26.32
N ASP A 324 -4.86 13.81 -27.60
CA ASP A 324 -5.78 13.77 -28.73
C ASP A 324 -6.69 12.53 -28.70
N ALA A 325 -6.15 11.38 -28.25
CA ALA A 325 -6.93 10.17 -28.05
C ALA A 325 -7.93 10.33 -26.89
N MET A 326 -7.52 10.94 -25.78
CA MET A 326 -8.39 11.19 -24.61
C MET A 326 -9.57 12.10 -24.96
N MET A 327 -9.35 13.14 -25.76
CA MET A 327 -10.41 14.06 -26.19
C MET A 327 -11.42 13.44 -27.15
N LYS A 328 -11.11 12.28 -27.75
CA LYS A 328 -12.03 11.52 -28.60
C LYS A 328 -12.89 10.54 -27.82
N ILE A 329 -12.58 10.30 -26.54
CA ILE A 329 -13.38 9.39 -25.70
C ILE A 329 -14.72 10.04 -25.41
N THR A 330 -15.79 9.38 -25.86
CA THR A 330 -17.15 9.87 -25.71
C THR A 330 -17.60 9.83 -24.25
N PRO A 331 -18.59 10.65 -23.84
CA PRO A 331 -19.17 10.57 -22.50
C PRO A 331 -19.68 9.16 -22.13
N ALA A 332 -20.22 8.42 -23.11
CA ALA A 332 -20.68 7.05 -22.92
C ALA A 332 -19.52 6.08 -22.63
N GLU A 333 -18.39 6.23 -23.31
CA GLU A 333 -17.18 5.43 -23.05
C GLU A 333 -16.57 5.78 -21.68
N ILE A 334 -16.48 7.07 -21.33
CA ILE A 334 -16.05 7.50 -19.99
C ILE A 334 -16.93 6.86 -18.91
N MET A 335 -18.25 6.86 -19.09
CA MET A 335 -19.18 6.25 -18.13
C MET A 335 -18.98 4.73 -18.03
N LYS A 336 -18.74 4.04 -19.17
CA LYS A 336 -18.40 2.61 -19.17
C LYS A 336 -17.13 2.33 -18.38
N MET A 337 -16.08 3.14 -18.58
CA MET A 337 -14.82 2.98 -17.84
C MET A 337 -15.00 3.22 -16.33
N ARG A 338 -15.74 4.25 -15.95
CA ARG A 338 -16.07 4.56 -14.55
C ARG A 338 -16.87 3.44 -13.88
N ASN A 339 -17.85 2.88 -14.57
CA ASN A 339 -18.64 1.75 -14.08
C ASN A 339 -17.79 0.48 -13.96
N ALA A 340 -16.90 0.22 -14.93
CA ALA A 340 -15.94 -0.88 -14.83
C ALA A 340 -15.05 -0.73 -13.59
N GLY A 341 -14.56 0.49 -13.32
CA GLY A 341 -13.78 0.81 -12.12
C GLY A 341 -14.55 0.56 -10.82
N ARG A 342 -15.79 1.06 -10.74
CA ARG A 342 -16.69 0.83 -9.59
C ARG A 342 -16.96 -0.65 -9.36
N ASN A 343 -17.19 -1.42 -10.42
CA ASN A 343 -17.42 -2.86 -10.33
C ASN A 343 -16.15 -3.61 -9.90
N PHE A 344 -14.98 -3.21 -10.41
CA PHE A 344 -13.71 -3.81 -10.03
C PHE A 344 -13.43 -3.66 -8.53
N ILE A 345 -13.62 -2.47 -7.96
CA ILE A 345 -13.37 -2.23 -6.52
C ILE A 345 -14.15 -3.23 -5.64
N ARG A 346 -15.38 -3.59 -6.04
CA ARG A 346 -16.27 -4.52 -5.31
C ARG A 346 -16.06 -6.00 -5.68
N SER A 347 -15.27 -6.27 -6.72
CA SER A 347 -15.05 -7.62 -7.22
C SER A 347 -14.06 -8.38 -6.34
N GLU A 348 -14.03 -9.71 -6.48
CA GLU A 348 -13.04 -10.56 -5.79
C GLU A 348 -11.59 -10.08 -6.03
N ASP A 349 -11.26 -9.66 -7.25
CA ASP A 349 -9.93 -9.13 -7.57
C ASP A 349 -9.66 -7.78 -6.90
N GLY A 350 -10.66 -6.91 -6.79
CA GLY A 350 -10.55 -5.65 -6.04
C GLY A 350 -10.38 -5.88 -4.54
N LEU A 351 -11.09 -6.88 -4.00
CA LEU A 351 -11.03 -7.25 -2.60
C LEU A 351 -9.67 -7.80 -2.18
N LYS A 352 -8.87 -8.36 -3.10
CA LYS A 352 -7.45 -8.71 -2.82
C LYS A 352 -6.65 -7.51 -2.29
N PHE A 353 -6.94 -6.30 -2.79
CA PHE A 353 -6.29 -5.07 -2.34
C PHE A 353 -6.95 -4.50 -1.06
N TYR A 354 -8.28 -4.57 -0.97
CA TYR A 354 -9.02 -4.13 0.21
C TYR A 354 -8.63 -4.96 1.45
N ASP A 355 -8.66 -6.29 1.34
CA ASP A 355 -8.36 -7.22 2.43
C ASP A 355 -6.89 -7.60 2.53
N SER A 356 -5.99 -6.91 1.80
CA SER A 356 -4.59 -7.33 1.71
C SER A 356 -3.91 -7.48 3.08
N LEU A 357 -4.18 -6.60 4.04
CA LEU A 357 -3.58 -6.74 5.37
C LEU A 357 -4.23 -7.87 6.17
N ASN A 358 -5.52 -8.14 6.01
CA ASN A 358 -6.14 -9.30 6.65
C ASN A 358 -5.44 -10.59 6.18
N HIS A 359 -5.15 -10.72 4.88
CA HIS A 359 -4.36 -11.84 4.35
C HIS A 359 -2.91 -11.88 4.86
N VAL A 360 -2.34 -10.76 5.31
CA VAL A 360 -1.00 -10.74 5.92
C VAL A 360 -1.03 -11.21 7.37
N PHE A 361 -2.01 -10.76 8.14
CA PHE A 361 -2.06 -11.00 9.58
C PHE A 361 -2.78 -12.31 9.96
N PHE A 362 -3.63 -12.83 9.08
CA PHE A 362 -4.41 -14.06 9.28
C PHE A 362 -4.09 -15.13 8.22
N ALA A 363 -2.92 -15.05 7.57
CA ALA A 363 -2.44 -16.17 6.75
C ALA A 363 -2.15 -17.36 7.67
N ASP A 364 -2.73 -18.52 7.33
CA ASP A 364 -2.44 -19.81 7.96
C ASP A 364 -1.05 -20.33 7.59
#